data_AF-A0A6F8VBS1-F1
#
_entry.id   AF-A0A6F8VBS1-F1
#
_cell.length_a   1.000
_cell.length_b   1.000
_cell.length_c   1.000
_cell.angle_alpha   90.00
_cell.angle_beta   90.00
_cell.angle_gamma   90.00
#
_symmetry.space_group_name_H-M   'P 1'
#
loop_
_entity.id
_entity.type
_entity.pdbx_description
1 polymer ?
#
loop_
_entity_poly.entity_id
_entity_poly.type
_entity_poly.pdbx_seq_one_letter_code
_entity_poly.pdbx_strand_id
1 'polypeptide(L)'
;MKKLHLFVVLFSLAMAGCGNGQQAATPEQPAQVVPPAPIKDHEYSMKDGMEYGYERAVSADEANQGTAVSSLIMVKYAGKKGDDYQAYIKDGSVFAVFQCSNPCEFIKVMTYLSGEHVKTERMRATEGTVGWSIMADAINGKLHPFVGEKNGRKFNVWFDEKNGPQQLWIDAKAGKTGT
;
A
#
# COMPACT_ATOMS: atom_id res chain seq x y z
N MET A 1 22.50 52.12 -19.95
CA MET A 1 22.07 52.48 -21.32
C MET A 1 20.91 51.58 -21.73
N LYS A 2 19.75 52.16 -22.08
CA LYS A 2 18.60 51.63 -22.87
C LYS A 2 17.86 50.37 -22.33
N LYS A 3 16.53 50.28 -22.27
CA LYS A 3 15.39 51.20 -22.40
C LYS A 3 14.17 50.46 -21.82
N LEU A 4 13.33 51.21 -21.13
CA LEU A 4 12.04 50.86 -20.55
C LEU A 4 10.99 50.68 -21.68
N HIS A 5 10.20 49.61 -21.66
CA HIS A 5 8.94 49.55 -22.42
C HIS A 5 7.77 49.16 -21.51
N LEU A 6 7.18 50.24 -20.99
CA LEU A 6 5.83 50.38 -20.52
C LEU A 6 4.86 50.14 -21.68
N PHE A 7 3.94 49.18 -21.56
CA PHE A 7 2.72 49.15 -22.36
C PHE A 7 1.52 49.10 -21.41
N VAL A 8 0.97 50.29 -21.19
CA VAL A 8 -0.36 50.52 -20.65
C VAL A 8 -1.33 50.37 -21.81
N VAL A 9 -2.30 49.46 -21.70
CA VAL A 9 -3.54 49.54 -22.47
C VAL A 9 -4.69 49.45 -21.48
N LEU A 10 -5.16 50.62 -21.05
CA LEU A 10 -6.49 50.81 -20.52
C LEU A 10 -7.46 50.71 -21.71
N PHE A 11 -8.44 49.82 -21.63
CA PHE A 11 -9.71 50.01 -22.33
C PHE A 11 -10.83 49.63 -21.38
N SER A 12 -11.41 50.66 -20.77
CA SER A 12 -12.63 50.58 -19.97
C SER A 12 -13.83 50.61 -20.91
N LEU A 13 -14.65 49.56 -20.92
CA LEU A 13 -16.06 49.68 -21.29
C LEU A 13 -16.91 49.02 -20.19
N ALA A 14 -17.57 49.87 -19.41
CA ALA A 14 -18.69 49.49 -18.57
C ALA A 14 -19.94 49.35 -19.45
N MET A 15 -20.51 48.15 -19.49
CA MET A 15 -21.88 47.93 -19.95
C MET A 15 -22.70 47.54 -18.73
N ALA A 16 -23.46 48.50 -18.22
CA ALA A 16 -24.60 48.24 -17.36
C ALA A 16 -25.72 47.65 -18.23
N GLY A 17 -25.97 46.36 -18.10
CA GLY A 17 -27.09 45.67 -18.72
C GLY A 17 -27.89 44.92 -17.67
N CYS A 18 -29.01 45.49 -17.24
CA CYS A 18 -30.07 44.76 -16.54
C CYS A 18 -30.74 43.83 -17.56
N GLY A 19 -30.27 42.57 -17.62
CA GLY A 19 -30.89 41.51 -18.39
C GLY A 19 -31.67 40.58 -17.48
N ASN A 20 -32.99 40.52 -17.70
CA ASN A 20 -33.94 39.63 -17.05
C ASN A 20 -33.40 38.21 -16.86
N GLY A 21 -33.71 37.66 -15.68
CA GLY A 21 -33.45 36.28 -15.35
C GLY A 21 -34.12 35.32 -16.34
N GLN A 22 -33.29 34.49 -16.97
CA GLN A 22 -33.68 33.17 -17.42
C GLN A 22 -32.47 32.27 -17.18
N GLN A 23 -32.41 31.77 -15.95
CA GLN A 23 -31.63 30.61 -15.58
C GLN A 23 -32.21 29.46 -16.41
N ALA A 24 -31.58 29.18 -17.54
CA ALA A 24 -31.88 27.99 -18.32
C ALA A 24 -31.71 26.80 -17.38
N ALA A 25 -32.81 26.09 -17.14
CA ALA A 25 -32.78 24.85 -16.39
C ALA A 25 -31.80 23.91 -17.08
N THR A 26 -30.68 23.62 -16.43
CA THR A 26 -29.81 22.50 -16.79
C THR A 26 -30.70 21.26 -16.87
N PRO A 27 -30.69 20.51 -17.99
CA PRO A 27 -31.46 19.29 -18.07
C PRO A 27 -31.07 18.39 -16.89
N GLU A 28 -32.05 18.02 -16.08
CA GLU A 28 -31.91 17.10 -14.97
C GLU A 28 -31.55 15.74 -15.57
N GLN A 29 -30.24 15.49 -15.66
CA GLN A 29 -29.72 14.21 -16.13
C GLN A 29 -30.22 13.15 -15.14
N PRO A 30 -30.92 12.10 -15.61
CA PRO A 30 -31.40 11.04 -14.74
C PRO A 30 -30.26 10.54 -13.88
N ALA A 31 -30.44 10.55 -12.56
CA ALA A 31 -29.46 10.06 -11.61
C ALA A 31 -29.09 8.63 -12.03
N GLN A 32 -27.86 8.46 -12.55
CA GLN A 32 -27.35 7.14 -12.86
C GLN A 32 -27.24 6.39 -11.53
N VAL A 33 -28.03 5.35 -11.38
CA VAL A 33 -27.94 4.43 -10.24
C VAL A 33 -26.62 3.70 -10.38
N VAL A 34 -25.57 4.25 -9.77
CA VAL A 34 -24.27 3.58 -9.66
C VAL A 34 -24.49 2.37 -8.75
N PRO A 35 -24.30 1.12 -9.23
CA PRO A 35 -24.42 -0.04 -8.38
C PRO A 35 -23.45 0.12 -7.20
N PRO A 36 -23.85 -0.28 -5.98
CA PRO A 36 -22.95 -0.21 -4.83
C PRO A 36 -21.68 -1.00 -5.15
N ALA A 37 -20.52 -0.39 -4.85
CA ALA A 37 -19.25 -1.07 -5.02
C ALA A 37 -19.25 -2.40 -4.25
N PRO A 38 -18.69 -3.49 -4.80
CA PRO A 38 -18.59 -4.75 -4.08
C PRO A 38 -17.93 -4.52 -2.71
N ILE A 39 -18.50 -5.12 -1.66
CA ILE A 39 -17.86 -5.13 -0.34
C ILE A 39 -16.57 -5.94 -0.46
N LYS A 40 -15.43 -5.28 -0.24
CA LYS A 40 -14.12 -5.90 -0.32
C LYS A 40 -13.87 -6.72 0.96
N ASP A 41 -13.66 -8.02 0.84
CA ASP A 41 -13.37 -8.90 2.00
C ASP A 41 -11.89 -8.84 2.45
N HIS A 42 -11.01 -8.35 1.58
CA HIS A 42 -9.57 -8.24 1.78
C HIS A 42 -9.03 -7.02 1.04
N GLU A 43 -7.84 -6.54 1.39
CA GLU A 43 -7.24 -5.36 0.79
C GLU A 43 -6.36 -5.65 -0.43
N TYR A 44 -5.79 -6.85 -0.57
CA TYR A 44 -5.02 -7.18 -1.78
C TYR A 44 -5.90 -7.20 -3.05
N SER A 45 -5.33 -6.82 -4.19
CA SER A 45 -5.98 -6.87 -5.51
C SER A 45 -5.73 -8.19 -6.24
N MET A 46 -4.62 -8.87 -5.94
CA MET A 46 -4.31 -10.18 -6.52
C MET A 46 -3.63 -11.10 -5.51
N LYS A 47 -3.75 -12.41 -5.76
CA LYS A 47 -2.98 -13.45 -5.06
C LYS A 47 -2.29 -14.33 -6.09
N ASP A 48 -0.99 -14.53 -5.93
CA ASP A 48 -0.19 -15.48 -6.71
C ASP A 48 0.58 -16.40 -5.76
N GLY A 49 0.14 -17.66 -5.64
CA GLY A 49 0.65 -18.60 -4.66
C GLY A 49 0.54 -18.07 -3.22
N MET A 50 1.68 -17.72 -2.63
CA MET A 50 1.82 -17.18 -1.26
C MET A 50 2.20 -15.69 -1.26
N GLU A 51 2.06 -15.03 -2.40
CA GLU A 51 2.26 -13.60 -2.57
C GLU A 51 0.93 -12.90 -2.81
N TYR A 52 0.82 -11.68 -2.28
CA TYR A 52 -0.38 -10.87 -2.28
C TYR A 52 -0.04 -9.50 -2.86
N GLY A 53 -0.68 -9.12 -3.95
CA GLY A 53 -0.41 -7.87 -4.66
C GLY A 53 -1.32 -6.76 -4.16
N TYR A 54 -0.70 -5.65 -3.75
CA TYR A 54 -1.41 -4.44 -3.30
C TYR A 54 -1.18 -3.31 -4.29
N GLU A 55 -2.24 -2.57 -4.59
CA GLU A 55 -2.14 -1.34 -5.37
C GLU A 55 -1.59 -0.22 -4.51
N ARG A 56 -0.69 0.58 -5.09
CA ARG A 56 -0.27 1.84 -4.49
C ARG A 56 -1.07 2.96 -5.13
N ALA A 57 -1.40 3.98 -4.35
CA ALA A 57 -1.90 5.22 -4.94
C ALA A 57 -0.87 5.77 -5.93
N VAL A 58 -1.32 6.10 -7.15
CA VAL A 58 -0.53 6.88 -8.11
C VAL A 58 -0.41 8.30 -7.55
N SER A 59 0.81 8.78 -7.41
CA SER A 59 1.04 10.16 -6.95
C SER A 59 0.63 11.17 -8.03
N ALA A 60 0.37 12.42 -7.64
CA ALA A 60 0.03 13.49 -8.60
C ALA A 60 1.14 13.68 -9.65
N ASP A 61 2.41 13.58 -9.25
CA ASP A 61 3.55 13.70 -10.16
C ASP A 61 3.60 12.56 -11.17
N GLU A 62 3.33 11.31 -10.74
CA GLU A 62 3.27 10.16 -11.65
C GLU A 62 2.10 10.25 -12.61
N ALA A 63 0.94 10.71 -12.15
CA ALA A 63 -0.22 10.96 -12.99
C ALA A 63 0.10 12.05 -14.05
N ASN A 64 0.78 13.12 -13.64
CA ASN A 64 1.23 14.19 -14.55
C ASN A 64 2.28 13.70 -15.56
N GLN A 65 3.05 12.65 -15.22
CA GLN A 65 3.98 11.99 -16.12
C GLN A 65 3.31 10.93 -17.02
N GLY A 66 1.98 10.83 -16.99
CA GLY A 66 1.21 9.90 -17.82
C GLY A 66 1.13 8.48 -17.26
N THR A 67 1.51 8.26 -16.00
CA THR A 67 1.33 6.96 -15.34
C THR A 67 -0.14 6.75 -15.03
N ALA A 68 -0.80 5.93 -15.82
CA ALA A 68 -2.22 5.60 -15.65
C ALA A 68 -2.45 4.42 -14.67
N VAL A 69 -1.42 3.58 -14.47
CA VAL A 69 -1.54 2.35 -13.67
C VAL A 69 -0.26 2.17 -12.83
N SER A 70 -0.41 1.90 -11.52
CA SER A 70 0.73 1.55 -10.67
C SER A 70 1.03 0.05 -10.76
N SER A 71 2.30 -0.34 -10.72
CA SER A 71 2.67 -1.74 -10.51
C SER A 71 2.18 -2.23 -9.14
N LEU A 72 1.77 -3.50 -9.07
CA LEU A 72 1.40 -4.14 -7.81
C LEU A 72 2.63 -4.39 -6.95
N ILE A 73 2.48 -4.11 -5.66
CA ILE A 73 3.48 -4.44 -4.65
C ILE A 73 3.18 -5.85 -4.16
N MET A 74 4.05 -6.80 -4.51
CA MET A 74 3.91 -8.20 -4.12
C MET A 74 4.50 -8.42 -2.72
N VAL A 75 3.64 -8.91 -1.82
CA VAL A 75 3.94 -9.05 -0.39
C VAL A 75 3.80 -10.50 0.03
N LYS A 76 4.75 -10.96 0.84
CA LYS A 76 4.69 -12.24 1.56
C LYS A 76 4.36 -11.98 3.02
N TYR A 77 3.43 -12.75 3.57
CA TYR A 77 3.15 -12.71 5.00
C TYR A 77 4.14 -13.62 5.74
N ALA A 78 4.94 -13.08 6.66
CA ALA A 78 5.91 -13.87 7.44
C ALA A 78 5.24 -14.66 8.57
N GLY A 79 4.10 -14.16 9.08
CA GLY A 79 3.34 -14.80 10.15
C GLY A 79 3.14 -13.89 11.36
N LYS A 80 2.74 -14.51 12.47
CA LYS A 80 2.51 -13.87 13.76
C LYS A 80 3.46 -14.43 14.81
N LYS A 81 3.99 -13.58 15.67
CA LYS A 81 4.76 -13.96 16.87
C LYS A 81 4.30 -13.13 18.07
N GLY A 82 3.71 -13.79 19.07
CA GLY A 82 3.03 -13.06 20.14
C GLY A 82 1.88 -12.25 19.57
N ASP A 83 1.92 -10.93 19.74
CA ASP A 83 0.95 -9.99 19.14
C ASP A 83 1.47 -9.29 17.88
N ASP A 84 2.72 -9.53 17.50
CA ASP A 84 3.35 -8.94 16.32
C ASP A 84 3.01 -9.72 15.06
N TYR A 85 2.61 -8.99 14.02
CA TYR A 85 2.40 -9.49 12.67
C TYR A 85 3.54 -8.95 11.78
N GLN A 86 4.09 -9.80 10.91
CA GLN A 86 5.10 -9.37 9.92
C GLN A 86 4.70 -9.75 8.51
N ALA A 87 4.92 -8.82 7.58
CA ALA A 87 4.85 -9.06 6.14
C ALA A 87 6.04 -8.38 5.47
N TYR A 88 6.44 -8.84 4.29
CA TYR A 88 7.62 -8.29 3.63
C TYR A 88 7.51 -8.28 2.11
N ILE A 89 8.17 -7.29 1.53
CA ILE A 89 8.46 -7.20 0.11
C ILE A 89 9.92 -7.64 -0.07
N LYS A 90 10.18 -8.38 -1.14
CA LYS A 90 11.54 -8.71 -1.58
C LYS A 90 11.73 -8.24 -3.01
N ASP A 91 12.70 -7.34 -3.21
CA ASP A 91 13.13 -6.92 -4.53
C ASP A 91 14.66 -7.08 -4.64
N GLY A 92 15.09 -8.05 -5.44
CA GLY A 92 16.49 -8.45 -5.50
C GLY A 92 17.09 -8.81 -4.12
N SER A 93 18.07 -8.03 -3.69
CA SER A 93 18.73 -8.15 -2.38
C SER A 93 18.12 -7.28 -1.28
N VAL A 94 17.10 -6.49 -1.60
CA VAL A 94 16.42 -5.58 -0.67
C VAL A 94 15.18 -6.27 -0.09
N PHE A 95 15.02 -6.16 1.22
CA PHE A 95 13.79 -6.52 1.91
C PHE A 95 13.22 -5.29 2.60
N ALA A 96 11.92 -5.06 2.43
CA ALA A 96 11.17 -4.11 3.24
C ALA A 96 10.15 -4.88 4.06
N VAL A 97 10.29 -4.84 5.39
CA VAL A 97 9.49 -5.63 6.32
C VAL A 97 8.57 -4.71 7.09
N PHE A 98 7.26 -4.94 6.97
CA PHE A 98 6.22 -4.26 7.73
C PHE A 98 5.90 -5.09 8.97
N GLN A 99 5.90 -4.44 10.13
CA GLN A 99 5.55 -5.05 11.40
C GLN A 99 4.64 -4.13 12.20
N CYS A 100 3.59 -4.69 12.82
CA CYS A 100 2.92 -4.04 13.94
C CYS A 100 2.29 -5.05 14.90
N SER A 101 2.01 -4.60 16.12
CA SER A 101 1.25 -5.36 17.11
C SER A 101 -0.25 -5.06 16.96
N ASN A 102 -1.14 -5.95 17.43
CA ASN A 102 -2.58 -5.68 17.47
C ASN A 102 -2.99 -5.04 18.82
N PRO A 103 -3.63 -3.86 18.87
CA PRO A 103 -4.08 -3.01 17.76
C PRO A 103 -2.94 -2.29 17.03
N CYS A 104 -3.04 -2.25 15.70
CA CYS A 104 -1.99 -1.70 14.83
C CYS A 104 -2.09 -0.18 14.69
N GLU A 105 -1.53 0.56 15.65
CA GLU A 105 -1.51 2.03 15.60
C GLU A 105 -0.35 2.59 14.76
N PHE A 106 0.80 1.92 14.85
CA PHE A 106 2.02 2.29 14.12
C PHE A 106 2.62 1.07 13.46
N ILE A 107 3.07 1.27 12.23
CA ILE A 107 3.76 0.27 11.44
C ILE A 107 5.25 0.57 11.49
N LYS A 108 6.01 -0.39 12.00
CA LYS A 108 7.46 -0.43 11.92
C LYS A 108 7.84 -0.98 10.55
N VAL A 109 8.63 -0.22 9.78
CA VAL A 109 9.19 -0.66 8.50
C VAL A 109 10.68 -0.84 8.67
N MET A 110 11.17 -2.06 8.50
CA MET A 110 12.59 -2.40 8.57
C MET A 110 13.09 -2.69 7.16
N THR A 111 14.11 -1.97 6.73
CA THR A 111 14.76 -2.18 5.44
C THR A 111 16.05 -2.95 5.65
N TYR A 112 16.24 -3.99 4.87
CA TYR A 112 17.46 -4.79 4.83
C TYR A 112 18.06 -4.74 3.43
N LEU A 113 19.37 -4.61 3.34
CA LEU A 113 20.14 -4.71 2.09
C LEU A 113 21.15 -5.84 2.23
N SER A 114 21.07 -6.83 1.34
CA SER A 114 21.97 -8.00 1.36
C SER A 114 21.96 -8.76 2.70
N GLY A 115 20.82 -8.75 3.39
CA GLY A 115 20.62 -9.40 4.69
C GLY A 115 20.95 -8.52 5.91
N GLU A 116 21.59 -7.38 5.71
CA GLU A 116 21.94 -6.46 6.81
C GLU A 116 20.85 -5.42 7.03
N HIS A 117 20.53 -5.13 8.29
CA HIS A 117 19.58 -4.09 8.65
C HIS A 117 20.18 -2.71 8.39
N VAL A 118 19.52 -1.90 7.57
CA VAL A 118 20.03 -0.57 7.19
C VAL A 118 19.16 0.58 7.69
N LYS A 119 17.86 0.37 7.93
CA LYS A 119 16.94 1.44 8.30
C LYS A 119 15.70 0.92 9.01
N THR A 120 15.29 1.62 10.07
CA THR A 120 13.97 1.45 10.69
C THR A 120 13.18 2.75 10.60
N GLU A 121 11.96 2.66 10.10
CA GLU A 121 10.98 3.75 10.10
C GLU A 121 9.74 3.35 10.89
N ARG A 122 9.05 4.34 11.45
CA ARG A 122 7.75 4.13 12.10
C ARG A 122 6.78 5.13 11.51
N MET A 123 5.68 4.63 11.00
CA MET A 123 4.62 5.43 10.41
C MET A 123 3.29 5.08 11.05
N ARG A 124 2.38 6.05 11.13
CA ARG A 124 1.02 5.79 11.59
C ARG A 124 0.34 4.82 10.63
N ALA A 125 -0.41 3.87 11.17
CA ALA A 125 -1.24 2.96 10.39
C ALA A 125 -2.47 3.72 9.88
N THR A 126 -2.31 4.42 8.76
CA THR A 126 -3.39 5.21 8.15
C THR A 126 -4.13 4.40 7.10
N GLU A 127 -5.45 4.34 7.22
CA GLU A 127 -6.33 3.65 6.26
C GLU A 127 -6.08 4.10 4.82
N GLY A 128 -6.13 3.15 3.88
CA GLY A 128 -5.83 3.39 2.47
C GLY A 128 -4.34 3.47 2.12
N THR A 129 -3.42 3.47 3.10
CA THR A 129 -2.00 3.28 2.83
C THR A 129 -1.68 1.80 2.61
N VAL A 130 -0.71 1.50 1.74
CA VAL A 130 -0.28 0.13 1.45
C VAL A 130 0.13 -0.61 2.73
N GLY A 131 0.88 0.05 3.63
CA GLY A 131 1.28 -0.55 4.90
C GLY A 131 0.07 -0.96 5.75
N TRP A 132 -0.93 -0.07 5.86
CA TRP A 132 -2.16 -0.37 6.60
C TRP A 132 -2.92 -1.53 5.95
N SER A 133 -3.10 -1.51 4.63
CA SER A 133 -3.80 -2.58 3.90
C SER A 133 -3.18 -3.95 4.13
N ILE A 134 -1.84 -4.03 4.07
CA ILE A 134 -1.11 -5.29 4.33
C ILE A 134 -1.35 -5.76 5.77
N MET A 135 -1.24 -4.86 6.75
CA MET A 135 -1.39 -5.21 8.17
C MET A 135 -2.84 -5.54 8.53
N ALA A 136 -3.81 -4.87 7.92
CA ALA A 136 -5.23 -5.16 8.09
C ALA A 136 -5.54 -6.59 7.63
N ASP A 137 -5.08 -6.98 6.44
CA ASP A 137 -5.25 -8.35 5.94
C ASP A 137 -4.52 -9.38 6.82
N ALA A 138 -3.31 -9.05 7.30
CA ALA A 138 -2.56 -9.92 8.20
C ALA A 138 -3.29 -10.16 9.54
N ILE A 139 -3.79 -9.09 10.16
CA ILE A 139 -4.48 -9.13 11.46
C ILE A 139 -5.84 -9.84 11.34
N ASN A 140 -6.55 -9.63 10.24
CA ASN A 140 -7.86 -10.23 9.98
C ASN A 140 -7.78 -11.67 9.41
N GLY A 141 -6.58 -12.27 9.38
CA GLY A 141 -6.41 -13.66 8.96
C GLY A 141 -6.63 -13.91 7.46
N LYS A 142 -6.51 -12.87 6.62
CA LYS A 142 -6.68 -12.96 5.17
C LYS A 142 -5.43 -13.48 4.46
N LEU A 143 -4.28 -13.44 5.14
CA LEU A 143 -2.98 -13.86 4.61
C LEU A 143 -2.52 -15.19 5.21
N HIS A 144 -1.93 -16.05 4.38
CA HIS A 144 -1.31 -17.30 4.81
C HIS A 144 0.20 -17.11 4.99
N PRO A 145 0.80 -17.58 6.10
CA PRO A 145 2.24 -17.45 6.33
C PRO A 145 3.04 -18.13 5.22
N PHE A 146 4.04 -17.43 4.69
CA PHE A 146 4.93 -17.92 3.67
C PHE A 146 5.72 -19.13 4.17
N VAL A 147 5.70 -20.20 3.37
CA VAL A 147 6.49 -21.41 3.60
C VAL A 147 7.48 -21.56 2.45
N GLY A 148 8.76 -21.41 2.76
CA GLY A 148 9.85 -21.72 1.84
C GLY A 148 10.27 -23.18 1.97
N GLU A 149 10.96 -23.69 0.94
CA GLU A 149 11.58 -25.02 0.96
C GLU A 149 13.03 -24.93 0.54
N LYS A 150 13.92 -25.59 1.30
CA LYS A 150 15.34 -25.70 0.97
C LYS A 150 15.85 -27.09 1.37
N ASN A 151 16.47 -27.79 0.42
CA ASN A 151 16.95 -29.16 0.59
C ASN A 151 15.84 -30.12 1.11
N GLY A 152 14.62 -30.00 0.58
CA GLY A 152 13.47 -30.82 1.00
C GLY A 152 12.90 -30.50 2.38
N ARG A 153 13.41 -29.46 3.07
CA ARG A 153 12.94 -29.03 4.38
C ARG A 153 12.19 -27.71 4.26
N LYS A 154 11.02 -27.63 4.90
CA LYS A 154 10.19 -26.42 4.93
C LYS A 154 10.64 -25.47 6.02
N PHE A 155 10.53 -24.17 5.78
CA PHE A 155 10.83 -23.13 6.74
C PHE A 155 9.88 -21.94 6.60
N ASN A 156 9.62 -21.27 7.71
CA ASN A 156 9.06 -19.92 7.74
C ASN A 156 10.18 -18.89 7.80
N VAL A 157 9.86 -17.62 7.54
CA VAL A 157 10.81 -16.52 7.71
C VAL A 157 10.33 -15.61 8.82
N TRP A 158 11.26 -15.10 9.62
CA TRP A 158 10.99 -14.02 10.57
C TRP A 158 12.13 -13.02 10.54
N PHE A 159 11.85 -11.74 10.70
CA PHE A 159 12.87 -10.70 10.64
C PHE A 159 13.07 -10.06 12.00
N ASP A 160 14.32 -9.78 12.33
CA ASP A 160 14.68 -8.97 13.49
C ASP A 160 15.81 -8.00 13.13
N GLU A 161 15.88 -6.86 13.82
CA GLU A 161 16.86 -5.80 13.51
C GLU A 161 18.31 -6.24 13.76
N LYS A 162 18.53 -7.21 14.66
CA LYS A 162 19.85 -7.62 15.11
C LYS A 162 20.45 -8.70 14.19
N ASN A 163 19.65 -9.70 13.83
CA ASN A 163 20.10 -10.89 13.12
C ASN A 163 19.58 -10.95 11.67
N GLY A 164 18.73 -10.01 11.25
CA GLY A 164 18.22 -9.98 9.89
C GLY A 164 17.14 -11.04 9.61
N PRO A 165 16.98 -11.46 8.33
CA PRO A 165 16.05 -12.52 7.95
C PRO A 165 16.47 -13.88 8.53
N GLN A 166 15.64 -14.45 9.40
CA GLN A 166 15.83 -15.76 10.04
C GLN A 166 14.99 -16.83 9.34
N GLN A 167 15.61 -17.96 9.02
CA GLN A 167 14.90 -19.16 8.55
C GLN A 167 14.50 -20.02 9.75
N LEU A 168 13.20 -20.12 9.99
CA LEU A 168 12.62 -20.91 11.08
C LEU A 168 12.15 -22.26 10.51
N TRP A 169 12.96 -23.30 10.70
CA TRP A 169 12.66 -24.63 10.17
C TRP A 169 11.38 -25.22 10.79
N ILE A 170 10.51 -25.74 9.94
CA ILE A 170 9.30 -26.43 10.36
C ILE A 170 9.69 -27.89 10.60
N ASP A 171 9.70 -28.31 11.86
CA ASP A 171 10.04 -29.69 12.20
C ASP A 171 8.95 -30.65 11.71
N ALA A 172 9.35 -31.68 10.96
CA ALA A 172 8.45 -32.71 10.44
C ALA A 172 7.82 -33.61 11.54
N LYS A 173 8.17 -33.40 12.81
CA LYS A 173 7.83 -34.29 13.94
C LYS A 173 6.63 -33.86 14.80
N ALA A 174 5.85 -32.85 14.42
CA ALA A 174 4.62 -32.47 15.15
C ALA A 174 3.39 -33.36 14.81
N GLY A 175 3.61 -34.59 14.33
CA GLY A 175 2.56 -35.55 13.92
C GLY A 175 2.45 -36.79 14.81
N LYS A 176 2.88 -36.72 16.07
CA LYS A 176 2.64 -37.81 17.04
C LYS A 176 2.10 -37.24 18.36
N THR A 177 0.82 -36.89 18.37
CA THR A 177 -0.01 -37.06 19.56
C THR A 177 -0.26 -38.56 19.71
N GLY A 178 0.58 -39.23 20.50
CA GLY A 178 0.28 -40.56 21.00
C GLY A 178 -0.91 -40.46 21.95
N THR A 179 -1.92 -41.27 21.65
CA THR A 179 -2.99 -41.72 22.54
C THR A 179 -2.48 -42.20 23.88
#